data_AF-A0A1I4NFA5-F1
#
_entry.id   AF-A0A1I4NFA5-F1
#
_cell.length_a   1.000
_cell.length_b   1.000
_cell.length_c   1.000
_cell.angle_alpha   90.00
_cell.angle_beta   90.00
_cell.angle_gamma   90.00
#
_symmetry.space_group_name_H-M   'P 1'
#
loop_
_entity.id
_entity.type
_entity.pdbx_description
1 polymer ?
#
loop_
_entity_poly.entity_id
_entity_poly.type
_entity_poly.pdbx_seq_one_letter_code
_entity_poly.pdbx_strand_id
1 'polypeptide(L)' 'MNTNPGWVRDYLKYIQVPVKSPSYEYLTEICTAHLNKIPFENISTLLQYRDYLKMDGIFLKKKSLYINYLPIIWVELVMP' A
#
# COMPACT_ATOMS: atom_id res chain seq x y z
N MET A 1 -12.67 19.65 22.84
CA MET A 1 -11.27 19.28 22.56
C MET A 1 -11.30 17.97 21.79
N ASN A 2 -10.98 17.97 20.50
CA ASN A 2 -11.02 16.75 19.70
C ASN A 2 -9.87 15.85 20.12
N THR A 3 -10.18 14.83 20.93
CA THR A 3 -9.23 13.80 21.32
C THR A 3 -8.93 12.94 20.10
N ASN A 4 -7.71 13.06 19.58
CA ASN A 4 -7.24 12.20 18.49
C ASN A 4 -7.35 10.72 18.93
N PRO A 5 -7.91 9.84 18.09
CA PRO A 5 -7.93 8.40 18.35
C PRO A 5 -6.53 7.85 18.65
N GLY A 6 -6.45 6.78 19.45
CA GLY A 6 -5.16 6.16 19.83
C GLY A 6 -4.28 5.82 18.61
N TRP A 7 -4.88 5.25 17.57
CA TRP A 7 -4.17 4.88 16.34
C TRP A 7 -3.51 6.09 15.65
N VAL A 8 -4.08 7.30 15.76
CA VAL A 8 -3.49 8.51 15.17
C VAL A 8 -2.19 8.85 15.87
N ARG A 9 -2.16 8.77 17.20
CA ARG A 9 -0.95 9.02 18.00
C ARG A 9 0.12 7.99 17.70
N ASP A 10 -0.26 6.72 17.57
CA ASP A 10 0.65 5.64 17.27
C ASP A 10 1.25 5.78 15.86
N TYR A 11 0.41 6.12 14.88
CA TYR A 11 0.84 6.39 13.51
C TYR A 11 1.79 7.58 13.42
N LEU A 12 1.43 8.72 14.01
CA LEU A 12 2.27 9.92 14.04
C LEU A 12 3.60 9.67 14.74
N LYS A 13 3.60 8.90 15.84
CA LYS A 13 4.82 8.45 16.51
C LYS A 13 5.68 7.56 15.61
N TYR A 14 5.06 6.64 14.87
CA TYR A 14 5.73 5.73 13.95
C TYR A 14 6.44 6.46 12.80
N ILE A 15 5.77 7.45 12.19
CA ILE A 15 6.36 8.30 11.13
C ILE A 15 7.18 9.47 11.69
N GLN A 16 7.33 9.57 13.02
CA GLN A 16 8.12 10.59 13.73
C GLN A 16 7.65 12.04 13.50
N VAL A 17 6.34 12.25 13.31
CA VAL A 17 5.73 13.57 13.15
C VAL A 17 5.00 13.96 14.44
N PRO A 18 5.23 15.16 15.01
CA PRO A 18 4.52 15.60 16.21
C PRO A 18 3.06 15.99 15.89
N VAL A 19 2.20 15.98 16.91
CA VAL A 19 0.81 16.44 16.78
C VAL A 19 0.79 17.97 16.61
N LYS A 20 0.21 18.47 15.52
CA LYS A 20 0.03 19.90 15.24
C LYS A 20 -1.43 20.21 14.91
N SER A 21 -1.77 21.50 14.83
CA SER A 21 -3.06 21.95 14.32
C SER A 21 -3.23 21.59 12.84
N PRO A 22 -4.44 21.22 12.38
CA PRO A 22 -4.68 20.95 10.97
C PRO A 22 -4.34 22.16 10.10
N SER A 23 -3.45 21.97 9.13
CA SER A 23 -3.10 22.95 8.11
C SER A 23 -2.62 22.24 6.85
N TYR A 24 -2.51 22.97 5.75
CA TYR A 24 -1.97 22.42 4.50
C TYR A 24 -0.51 21.99 4.66
N GLU A 25 0.29 22.82 5.34
CA GLU A 25 1.70 22.57 5.62
C GLU A 25 1.87 21.31 6.47
N TYR A 26 0.97 21.11 7.45
CA TYR A 26 1.00 19.92 8.29
C TYR A 26 0.64 18.65 7.51
N LEU A 27 -0.32 18.73 6.57
CA LEU A 27 -0.61 17.62 5.68
C LEU A 27 0.60 17.28 4.80
N THR A 28 1.28 18.28 4.24
CA THR A 28 2.50 18.08 3.45
C THR A 28 3.56 17.35 4.26
N GLU A 29 3.82 17.78 5.50
CA GLU A 29 4.79 17.14 6.40
C GLU A 29 4.45 15.67 6.68
N ILE A 30 3.17 15.36 6.96
CA ILE A 30 2.72 13.97 7.18
C ILE A 30 2.95 13.13 5.93
N CYS A 31 2.60 13.63 4.74
CA CYS A 31 2.78 12.92 3.48
C CYS A 31 4.27 12.66 3.19
N THR A 32 5.13 13.66 3.37
CA THR A 32 6.57 13.51 3.17
C THR A 32 7.16 12.50 4.14
N ALA A 33 6.81 12.57 5.43
CA ALA A 33 7.28 11.62 6.44
C ALA A 33 6.79 10.19 6.16
N HIS A 34 5.54 10.02 5.73
CA HIS A 34 4.99 8.73 5.32
C HIS A 34 5.81 8.11 4.19
N LEU A 35 6.00 8.84 3.09
CA LEU A 35 6.69 8.34 1.90
C LEU A 35 8.17 8.01 2.17
N ASN A 36 8.82 8.75 3.07
CA ASN A 36 10.21 8.49 3.46
C ASN A 36 10.36 7.31 4.42
N LYS A 37 9.33 7.01 5.22
CA LYS A 37 9.40 5.99 6.28
C LYS A 37 8.83 4.65 5.84
N ILE A 38 7.76 4.68 5.05
CA ILE A 38 6.97 3.50 4.69
C ILE A 38 7.33 3.11 3.26
N PRO A 39 8.02 1.98 3.05
CA PRO A 39 8.31 1.52 1.72
C PRO A 39 7.00 1.14 1.03
N PHE A 40 6.86 1.52 -0.24
CA PHE A 40 5.76 1.04 -1.07
C PHE A 40 6.06 -0.41 -1.47
N GLU A 41 5.44 -1.38 -0.79
CA GLU A 41 5.69 -2.80 -1.02
C GLU A 41 4.48 -3.52 -1.60
N ASN A 42 4.67 -4.16 -2.76
CA ASN A 42 3.71 -5.10 -3.36
C ASN A 42 3.98 -6.56 -2.94
N ILE A 43 4.78 -6.78 -1.90
CA ILE A 43 5.27 -8.10 -1.50
C ILE A 43 4.11 -9.02 -1.09
N SER A 44 3.07 -8.47 -0.46
CA SER A 44 1.84 -9.22 -0.12
C SER A 44 1.18 -9.86 -1.35
N THR A 45 1.13 -9.14 -2.48
CA THR A 45 0.59 -9.65 -3.74
C THR A 45 1.45 -10.78 -4.30
N LEU A 46 2.78 -10.66 -4.23
CA LEU A 46 3.71 -11.70 -4.67
C LEU A 46 3.67 -12.95 -3.79
N LEU A 47 3.55 -12.79 -2.47
CA LEU A 47 3.41 -13.89 -1.53
C LEU A 47 2.08 -14.64 -1.76
N GLN A 48 0.98 -13.90 -1.94
CA GLN A 48 -0.31 -14.49 -2.28
C GLN A 48 -0.27 -15.22 -3.64
N TYR A 49 0.41 -14.68 -4.64
CA TYR A 49 0.59 -15.34 -5.92
C TYR A 49 1.40 -16.64 -5.80
N ARG A 50 2.49 -16.63 -5.04
CA ARG A 50 3.28 -17.84 -4.75
C ARG A 50 2.43 -18.91 -4.07
N ASP A 51 1.64 -18.52 -3.08
CA ASP A 51 0.81 -19.46 -2.33
C ASP A 51 -0.33 -19.99 -3.20
N TYR A 52 -0.90 -19.15 -4.08
CA TYR A 52 -1.83 -19.56 -5.14
C TYR A 52 -1.21 -20.62 -6.09
N LEU A 53 0.03 -20.42 -6.55
CA LEU A 53 0.73 -21.39 -7.40
C LEU A 53 1.02 -22.72 -6.69
N LYS A 54 1.24 -22.68 -5.37
CA LYS A 54 1.47 -23.89 -4.55
C LYS A 54 0.18 -24.66 -4.26
N MET A 55 -0.96 -23.97 -4.17
CA MET A 55 -2.26 -24.60 -3.95
C MET A 55 -2.79 -25.31 -5.20
N ASP A 56 -2.26 -25.02 -6.39
CA ASP A 56 -2.84 -25.49 -7.64
C ASP A 56 -1.83 -25.96 -8.70
N GLY A 57 -1.38 -27.23 -8.55
CA GLY A 57 -1.06 -28.07 -9.72
C GLY A 57 -2.29 -28.40 -10.57
N ILE A 58 -3.50 -27.99 -10.16
CA ILE A 58 -4.79 -28.40 -10.77
C ILE A 58 -5.49 -27.24 -11.52
N PHE A 59 -5.43 -25.98 -11.05
CA PHE A 59 -6.08 -24.85 -11.78
C PHE A 59 -5.31 -24.27 -12.97
N LEU A 60 -3.99 -24.54 -13.12
CA LEU A 60 -3.21 -23.96 -14.23
C LEU A 60 -3.69 -24.42 -15.61
N LYS A 61 -4.49 -25.48 -15.71
CA LYS A 61 -5.11 -25.91 -16.97
C LYS A 61 -6.35 -25.11 -17.38
N LYS A 62 -7.00 -24.39 -16.45
CA LYS A 62 -8.26 -23.65 -16.73
C LYS A 62 -8.10 -22.12 -16.82
N LYS A 63 -6.93 -21.57 -16.48
CA LYS A 63 -6.75 -20.12 -16.33
C LYS A 63 -6.14 -19.38 -17.54
N SER A 64 -6.11 -19.98 -18.72
CA SER A 64 -5.91 -19.22 -19.97
C SER A 64 -7.05 -18.23 -20.26
N LEU A 65 -8.16 -18.29 -19.51
CA LEU A 65 -9.39 -17.51 -19.73
C LEU A 65 -9.61 -16.34 -18.74
N TYR A 66 -8.83 -16.21 -17.66
CA TYR A 66 -9.07 -15.18 -16.63
C TYR A 66 -7.96 -14.13 -16.50
N ILE A 67 -7.14 -13.95 -17.53
CA ILE A 67 -6.09 -12.92 -17.59
C ILE A 67 -6.69 -11.49 -17.62
N ASN A 68 -8.02 -11.34 -17.73
CA ASN A 68 -8.69 -10.04 -17.84
C ASN A 68 -9.12 -9.35 -16.52
N TYR A 69 -8.82 -9.87 -15.33
CA TYR A 69 -9.32 -9.26 -14.07
C TYR A 69 -8.29 -9.04 -12.97
N LEU A 70 -7.00 -9.10 -13.26
CA LEU A 70 -5.97 -8.71 -12.29
C LEU A 70 -5.16 -7.53 -12.85
N PRO A 71 -5.20 -6.34 -12.20
CA PRO A 71 -4.50 -5.15 -12.66
C PRO A 71 -3.01 -5.33 -12.36
N ILE A 72 -2.33 -6.11 -13.21
CA ILE A 72 -0.87 -6.27 -13.20
C ILE A 72 -0.24 -5.45 -14.34
N ILE A 73 -1.02 -4.65 -15.08
CA ILE A 73 -0.51 -3.89 -16.23
C ILE A 73 -1.05 -2.46 -16.23
N TRP A 74 -0.66 -1.60 -15.27
CA TRP A 74 -0.84 -0.15 -15.40
C TRP A 74 0.18 0.65 -14.55
N VAL A 75 1.48 0.31 -14.58
CA VAL A 75 2.52 1.20 -14.02
C VAL A 75 3.64 1.55 -15.01
N GLU A 76 3.72 0.93 -16.19
CA GLU A 76 4.82 1.21 -17.15
C GLU A 76 4.44 1.98 -18.42
N LEU A 77 3.28 2.64 -18.48
CA LEU A 77 2.91 3.36 -19.70
C LEU A 77 2.22 4.71 -19.52
N VAL A 78 2.60 5.50 -18.51
CA VAL A 78 2.36 6.96 -18.54
C VAL A 78 3.47 7.67 -17.75
N MET A 79 4.50 8.15 -18.46
CA MET A 79 4.98 9.53 -18.48
C MET A 79 6.34 9.60 -19.22
N PRO A 80 6.61 10.70 -19.94
CA PRO A 80 7.28 10.74 -21.26
C PRO A 80 8.78 10.45 -21.28
#